data_AF-A0A5D2EZR7-F1
#
_entry.id   AF-A0A5D2EZR7-F1
#
_cell.length_a   1.000
_cell.length_b   1.000
_cell.length_c   1.000
_cell.angle_alpha   90.00
_cell.angle_beta   90.00
_cell.angle_gamma   90.00
#
_symmetry.space_group_name_H-M   'P 1'
#
loop_
_entity.id
_entity.type
_entity.pdbx_description
1 polymer ?
#
loop_
_entity_poly.entity_id
_entity_poly.type
_entity_poly.pdbx_seq_one_letter_code
_entity_poly.pdbx_strand_id
1 'polypeptide(L)' 'MRVKNACIAFRSFSDTKNLEGRVLLYLCLRCLQQLSHEYSLLKNKLQILFQLEQQIVAAGESIPQVH' A
#
# COMPACT_ATOMS: atom_id res chain seq x y z
N MET A 1 -6.20 4.28 4.20
CA MET A 1 -5.88 5.74 4.19
C MET A 1 -4.41 6.06 3.90
N ARG A 2 -3.43 5.22 4.27
CA ARG A 2 -1.98 5.52 4.09
C ARG A 2 -1.54 5.72 2.64
N VAL A 3 -1.93 4.80 1.74
CA VAL A 3 -1.60 4.86 0.31
C VAL A 3 -2.15 6.15 -0.33
N LYS A 4 -3.41 6.49 -0.04
CA LYS A 4 -4.05 7.74 -0.51
C LYS A 4 -3.27 8.97 -0.06
N ASN A 5 -2.85 9.01 1.21
CA ASN A 5 -2.08 10.14 1.74
C ASN A 5 -0.69 10.24 1.10
N ALA A 6 -0.03 9.11 0.84
CA ALA A 6 1.26 9.08 0.12
C ALA A 6 1.11 9.59 -1.33
N CYS A 7 0.04 9.23 -2.03
CA CYS A 7 -0.24 9.72 -3.38
C CYS A 7 -0.56 11.22 -3.43
N ILE A 8 -1.27 11.76 -2.42
CA ILE A 8 -1.56 13.20 -2.33
C ILE A 8 -0.28 14.00 -2.08
N ALA A 9 0.55 13.54 -1.14
CA ALA A 9 1.84 14.16 -0.86
C ALA A 9 2.70 14.21 -2.12
N PHE A 10 2.82 13.09 -2.83
CA PHE A 10 3.55 12.98 -4.09
C PHE A 10 3.11 14.02 -5.14
N ARG A 11 1.80 14.16 -5.34
CA ARG A 11 1.23 15.09 -6.32
C ARG A 11 1.45 16.56 -5.95
N SER A 12 1.41 16.88 -4.66
CA SER A 12 1.63 18.26 -4.20
C SER A 12 3.08 18.72 -4.41
N PHE A 13 4.04 17.80 -4.45
CA PHE A 13 5.44 18.17 -4.63
C PHE A 13 5.83 18.31 -6.10
N SER A 14 5.19 17.61 -7.04
CA SER A 14 5.57 17.69 -8.47
C SER A 14 5.41 19.07 -9.13
N ASP A 15 4.76 20.03 -8.47
CA ASP A 15 4.39 21.32 -9.05
C ASP A 15 5.43 22.45 -8.88
N THR A 16 6.52 22.27 -8.13
CA THR A 16 7.53 23.32 -7.89
C THR A 16 8.86 23.09 -8.64
N LYS A 17 9.38 24.14 -9.31
CA LYS A 17 10.45 24.07 -10.34
C LYS A 17 11.73 24.82 -9.95
N ASN A 18 12.86 24.11 -10.08
CA ASN A 18 14.18 24.51 -10.65
C ASN A 18 15.46 24.36 -9.79
N LEU A 19 15.41 24.32 -8.45
CA LEU A 19 16.50 23.74 -7.61
C LEU A 19 16.04 22.47 -6.86
N GLU A 20 14.72 22.30 -6.85
CA GLU A 20 13.96 21.19 -6.29
C GLU A 20 14.13 19.88 -7.03
N GLY A 21 14.48 19.83 -8.32
CA GLY A 21 14.35 18.59 -9.12
C GLY A 21 15.06 17.36 -8.54
N ARG A 22 16.26 17.51 -7.94
CA ARG A 22 16.96 16.39 -7.28
C ARG A 22 16.33 16.03 -5.92
N VAL A 23 15.92 17.02 -5.15
CA VAL A 23 15.21 16.83 -3.87
C VAL A 23 13.84 16.17 -4.14
N LEU A 24 13.14 16.61 -5.17
CA LEU A 24 11.87 16.06 -5.64
C LEU A 24 12.02 14.66 -6.19
N LEU A 25 13.06 14.37 -6.97
CA LEU A 25 13.34 13.01 -7.44
C LEU A 25 13.66 12.09 -6.27
N TYR A 26 14.45 12.56 -5.29
CA TYR A 26 14.76 11.81 -4.07
C TYR A 26 13.50 11.54 -3.22
N LEU A 27 12.64 12.55 -3.02
CA LEU A 27 11.36 12.39 -2.33
C LEU A 27 10.40 11.48 -3.11
N CYS A 28 10.33 11.62 -4.43
CA CYS A 28 9.55 10.76 -5.33
C CYS A 28 9.98 9.29 -5.20
N LEU A 29 11.29 9.02 -5.22
CA LEU A 29 11.83 7.69 -4.97
C LEU A 29 11.52 7.16 -3.57
N ARG A 30 11.65 8.00 -2.53
CA ARG A 30 11.28 7.66 -1.15
C ARG A 30 9.78 7.32 -1.03
N CYS A 31 8.91 8.15 -1.61
CA CYS A 31 7.47 7.93 -1.64
C CYS A 31 7.13 6.64 -2.38
N LEU A 32 7.78 6.36 -3.51
CA LEU A 32 7.58 5.13 -4.27
C LEU A 32 8.04 3.89 -3.47
N GLN A 33 9.18 3.97 -2.79
CA GLN A 33 9.66 2.91 -1.90
C GLN A 33 8.67 2.65 -0.77
N GLN A 34 8.16 3.71 -0.13
CA GLN A 34 7.18 3.58 0.95
C GLN A 34 5.85 3.01 0.44
N LEU A 35 5.38 3.44 -0.74
CA LEU A 35 4.19 2.92 -1.38
C LEU A 35 4.34 1.43 -1.70
N SER A 36 5.49 1.04 -2.27
CA SER A 36 5.80 -0.36 -2.58
C SER A 36 5.84 -1.21 -1.32
N HIS A 37 6.40 -0.70 -0.23
CA HIS A 37 6.45 -1.41 1.05
C HIS A 37 5.05 -1.61 1.65
N GLU A 38 4.25 -0.54 1.72
CA GLU A 38 2.88 -0.60 2.24
C GLU A 38 1.98 -1.50 1.35
N TYR A 39 2.16 -1.45 0.02
CA TYR A 39 1.46 -2.32 -0.91
C TYR A 39 1.84 -3.79 -0.70
N SER A 40 3.13 -4.11 -0.60
CA SER A 40 3.59 -5.48 -0.34
C SER A 40 3.08 -6.01 1.00
N LEU A 41 3.05 -5.18 2.04
CA LEU A 41 2.52 -5.57 3.33
C LEU A 41 1.02 -5.88 3.26
N LEU A 42 0.24 -5.02 2.58
CA LEU A 42 -1.18 -5.26 2.37
C LEU A 42 -1.42 -6.54 1.55
N LYS A 43 -0.65 -6.74 0.47
CA LYS A 43 -0.74 -7.94 -0.36
C LYS A 43 -0.49 -9.20 0.47
N ASN A 44 0.57 -9.22 1.28
CA ASN A 44 0.87 -10.38 2.13
C ASN A 44 -0.26 -10.65 3.14
N LYS A 45 -0.82 -9.60 3.75
CA LYS A 45 -1.96 -9.75 4.68
C LYS A 45 -3.18 -10.34 3.98
N LEU A 46 -3.50 -9.88 2.77
CA LEU A 46 -4.60 -10.40 1.97
C LEU A 46 -4.35 -11.86 1.55
N GLN A 47 -3.13 -12.20 1.15
CA GLN A 47 -2.79 -13.58 0.80
C GLN A 47 -2.97 -14.53 1.99
N ILE A 48 -2.50 -14.13 3.18
CA ILE A 48 -2.69 -14.89 4.41
C ILE A 48 -4.19 -15.01 4.73
N LEU A 49 -4.94 -13.92 4.63
CA LEU A 49 -6.38 -13.93 4.87
C LEU A 49 -7.10 -14.93 3.95
N PHE A 50 -6.83 -14.87 2.65
CA PHE A 50 -7.44 -15.81 1.68
C PHE A 50 -7.02 -17.26 1.92
N GLN A 51 -5.77 -17.51 2.33
CA GLN A 51 -5.32 -18.84 2.71
C GLN A 51 -6.08 -19.37 3.93
N LEU A 52 -6.29 -18.53 4.94
CA LEU A 52 -7.08 -18.90 6.13
C LEU A 52 -8.54 -19.17 5.76
N GLU A 53 -9.15 -18.32 4.93
CA GLU A 53 -10.51 -18.53 4.42
C GLU A 53 -10.64 -19.86 3.67
N GLN A 54 -9.67 -20.20 2.82
CA GLN A 54 -9.64 -21.49 2.12
C GLN A 54 -9.52 -22.68 3.09
N GLN A 55 -8.73 -22.56 4.16
CA GLN A 55 -8.59 -23.61 5.17
C GLN A 55 -9.90 -23.83 5.94
N ILE A 56 -10.59 -22.74 6.32
CA ILE A 56 -11.90 -22.79 6.99
C ILE A 56 -12.92 -23.50 6.09
N VAL A 57 -13.00 -23.09 4.82
CA VAL A 57 -13.91 -23.72 3.85
C VAL A 57 -13.54 -25.19 3.60
N ALA A 58 -12.26 -25.53 3.52
CA ALA A 58 -11.80 -26.91 3.36
C ALA A 58 -12.12 -27.79 4.59
N ALA A 59 -12.21 -27.21 5.78
CA ALA A 59 -12.68 -27.87 6.98
C ALA A 59 -14.21 -28.04 7.02
N GLY A 60 -14.95 -27.50 6.04
CA GLY A 60 -16.41 -27.53 5.99
C GLY A 60 -17.07 -26.45 6.84
N GLU A 61 -16.29 -25.49 7.36
CA GLU A 61 -16.77 -24.39 8.17
C GLU A 61 -17.08 -23.14 7.32
N SER A 62 -17.91 -22.24 7.85
CA SER A 62 -18.28 -20.98 7.18
C SER A 62 -17.36 -19.83 7.60
N ILE A 63 -16.98 -18.97 6.65
CA ILE A 63 -16.15 -17.78 6.92
C ILE A 63 -16.92 -16.78 7.80
N PRO A 64 -16.35 -16.34 8.94
CA PRO A 64 -16.99 -15.34 9.81
C PRO A 64 -17.15 -13.99 9.10
N GLN A 65 -18.37 -13.42 9.16
CA GLN A 65 -18.61 -12.07 8.66
C GLN A 65 -18.41 -11.06 9.80
N VAL A 66 -17.53 -10.07 9.57
CA VAL A 66 -17.36 -8.94 10.50
C VAL A 66 -18.51 -7.96 10.25
N HIS A 67 -19.42 -7.83 11.23
CA HIS A 67 -20.47 -6.78 11.27
C HIS A 67 -19.92 -5.50 11.89
#